data_AF-A0A2N0L215-F1
#
_entry.id   AF-A0A2N0L215-F1
#
_cell.length_a   1.000
_cell.length_b   1.000
_cell.length_c   1.000
_cell.angle_alpha   90.00
_cell.angle_beta   90.00
_cell.angle_gamma   90.00
#
_symmetry.space_group_name_H-M   'P 1'
#
loop_
_entity.id
_entity.type
_entity.pdbx_description
1 polymer ?
#
loop_
_entity_poly.entity_id
_entity_poly.type
_entity_poly.pdbx_seq_one_letter_code
_entity_poly.pdbx_strand_id
1 'polypeptide(L)'
;MGQFGTVSYRGIHWWPLPSTNLSPDIPDEVALAFAEAVSALHAHYPRASAVMARRTLEAVTVEQGETTGVLATRLRKLAESNLLEPTLADWATEVRLVGNIGGHFDPISDVSTEDAQQLISFTRVLLRYLYELPAELGRRRTQNS
;
A
#
# COMPACT_ATOMS: atom_id res chain seq x y z
N MET A 1 59.94 0.30 8.56
CA MET A 1 58.78 -0.59 8.31
C MET A 1 57.53 0.11 8.81
N GLY A 2 56.71 0.68 7.92
CA GLY A 2 55.46 1.36 8.29
C GLY A 2 54.29 0.39 8.18
N GLN A 3 53.52 0.22 9.25
CA GLN A 3 52.27 -0.55 9.23
C GLN A 3 51.15 0.35 8.69
N PHE A 4 50.55 -0.04 7.57
CA PHE A 4 49.31 0.58 7.08
C PHE A 4 48.13 -0.09 7.79
N GLY A 5 47.42 0.68 8.61
CA GLY A 5 46.16 0.23 9.21
C GLY A 5 45.05 0.25 8.16
N THR A 6 44.39 -0.88 7.95
CA THR A 6 43.16 -0.95 7.16
C THR A 6 42.03 -0.28 7.92
N VAL A 7 41.49 0.82 7.38
CA VAL A 7 40.24 1.42 7.86
C VAL A 7 39.08 0.63 7.26
N SER A 8 38.38 -0.16 8.07
CA SER A 8 37.12 -0.80 7.65
C SER A 8 35.94 0.08 8.02
N TYR A 9 35.21 0.59 7.02
CA TYR A 9 33.95 1.29 7.25
C TYR A 9 32.84 0.25 7.44
N ARG A 10 32.20 0.24 8.61
CA ARG A 10 30.95 -0.50 8.83
C ARG A 10 29.83 0.52 8.66
N GLY A 11 29.14 0.47 7.52
CA GLY A 11 27.99 1.35 7.26
C GLY A 11 26.98 1.19 8.39
N ILE A 12 26.79 2.22 9.20
CA ILE A 12 25.69 2.25 10.17
C ILE A 12 24.44 2.51 9.33
N HIS A 13 23.61 1.48 9.19
CA HIS A 13 22.32 1.58 8.52
C HIS A 13 21.37 2.39 9.42
N TRP A 14 21.46 3.72 9.33
CA TRP A 14 20.63 4.67 10.08
C TRP A 14 19.24 4.77 9.44
N TRP A 15 18.40 3.76 9.67
CA TRP A 15 16.93 3.82 9.72
C TRP A 15 16.42 2.38 9.93
N PRO A 16 15.52 2.09 10.89
CA PRO A 16 14.73 0.88 10.75
C PRO A 16 13.82 1.10 9.54
N LEU A 17 14.05 0.36 8.45
CA LEU A 17 12.99 0.20 7.46
C LEU A 17 11.79 -0.29 8.26
N PRO A 18 10.63 0.38 8.23
CA PRO A 18 9.44 -0.23 8.77
C PRO A 18 9.27 -1.53 8.01
N SER A 19 9.55 -2.63 8.71
CA SER A 19 9.51 -3.95 8.13
C SER A 19 8.03 -4.24 7.88
N THR A 20 7.55 -3.77 6.74
CA THR A 20 6.25 -4.18 6.23
C THR A 20 6.50 -5.62 5.81
N ASN A 21 6.30 -6.55 6.74
CA ASN A 21 6.37 -7.98 6.47
C ASN A 21 5.17 -8.31 5.57
N LEU A 22 5.31 -8.00 4.28
CA LEU A 22 4.36 -8.26 3.22
C LEU A 22 4.57 -9.68 2.75
N SER A 23 3.48 -10.40 2.49
CA SER A 23 3.59 -11.73 1.91
C SER A 23 4.27 -11.66 0.53
N PRO A 24 5.13 -12.63 0.17
CA PRO A 24 5.62 -12.78 -1.21
C PRO A 24 4.49 -13.09 -2.22
N ASP A 25 3.27 -13.35 -1.76
CA ASP A 25 2.09 -13.52 -2.62
C ASP A 25 1.56 -12.19 -3.19
N ILE A 26 2.04 -11.04 -2.70
CA ILE A 26 1.67 -9.71 -3.19
C ILE A 26 2.63 -9.33 -4.34
N PRO A 27 2.14 -8.86 -5.50
CA PRO A 27 2.99 -8.41 -6.61
C PRO A 27 3.99 -7.32 -6.18
N ASP A 28 5.22 -7.41 -6.69
CA ASP A 28 6.34 -6.56 -6.26
C ASP A 28 6.04 -5.06 -6.37
N GLU A 29 5.41 -4.61 -7.47
CA GLU A 29 5.06 -3.20 -7.66
C GLU A 29 4.04 -2.70 -6.63
N VAL A 30 3.06 -3.55 -6.27
CA VAL A 30 2.06 -3.26 -5.25
C VAL A 30 2.71 -3.22 -3.86
N ALA A 31 3.58 -4.19 -3.57
CA ALA A 31 4.30 -4.27 -2.30
C ALA A 31 5.23 -3.08 -2.08
N LEU A 32 5.97 -2.66 -3.12
CA LEU A 32 6.85 -1.50 -3.10
C LEU A 32 6.08 -0.22 -2.78
N ALA A 33 5.01 0.06 -3.54
CA ALA A 33 4.20 1.26 -3.34
C ALA A 33 3.59 1.32 -1.93
N PHE A 34 3.15 0.16 -1.41
CA PHE A 34 2.60 0.09 -0.05
C PHE A 34 3.68 0.31 1.02
N ALA A 35 4.88 -0.25 0.83
CA ALA A 35 6.01 -0.05 1.74
C ALA A 35 6.46 1.42 1.78
N GLU A 36 6.45 2.11 0.63
CA GLU A 36 6.69 3.55 0.56
C GLU A 36 5.62 4.35 1.32
N ALA A 37 4.35 3.95 1.23
CA ALA A 37 3.26 4.57 1.97
C ALA A 37 3.44 4.44 3.49
N VAL A 38 3.74 3.23 3.95
CA VAL A 38 4.05 2.94 5.36
C VAL A 38 5.28 3.73 5.81
N SER A 39 6.32 3.84 4.98
CA SER A 39 7.54 4.59 5.30
C SER A 39 7.27 6.08 5.45
N ALA A 40 6.47 6.66 4.57
CA ALA A 40 6.07 8.07 4.65
C ALA A 40 5.27 8.37 5.92
N LEU A 41 4.37 7.45 6.34
CA LEU A 41 3.63 7.61 7.59
C LEU A 41 4.55 7.60 8.82
N HIS A 42 5.48 6.65 8.87
CA HIS A 42 6.47 6.57 9.95
C HIS A 42 7.39 7.79 10.02
N ALA A 43 7.66 8.42 8.88
CA ALA A 43 8.41 9.67 8.80
C ALA A 43 7.56 10.92 9.10
N HIS A 44 6.32 10.75 9.56
CA HIS A 44 5.37 11.83 9.88
C HIS A 44 5.00 12.72 8.68
N TYR A 45 4.92 12.12 7.48
CA TYR A 45 4.45 12.79 6.26
C TYR A 45 3.10 12.21 5.80
N PRO A 46 1.98 12.57 6.46
CA PRO A 46 0.66 11.96 6.20
C PRO A 46 0.17 12.18 4.76
N ARG A 47 0.45 13.35 4.17
CA ARG A 47 0.15 13.64 2.76
C ARG A 47 0.89 12.69 1.80
N ALA A 48 2.19 12.48 2.03
CA ALA A 48 2.99 11.57 1.21
C ALA A 48 2.53 10.12 1.39
N SER A 49 2.22 9.72 2.63
CA SER A 49 1.62 8.41 2.92
C SER A 49 0.33 8.19 2.13
N ALA A 50 -0.57 9.17 2.12
CA ALA A 50 -1.84 9.04 1.38
C ALA A 50 -1.64 8.97 -0.14
N VAL A 51 -0.68 9.72 -0.70
CA VAL A 51 -0.32 9.63 -2.13
C VAL A 51 0.22 8.24 -2.48
N MET A 52 1.06 7.66 -1.63
CA MET A 52 1.60 6.33 -1.89
C MET A 52 0.59 5.20 -1.65
N ALA A 53 -0.34 5.37 -0.70
CA ALA A 53 -1.47 4.48 -0.56
C ALA A 53 -2.37 4.53 -1.81
N ARG A 54 -2.61 5.72 -2.38
CA ARG A 54 -3.29 5.87 -3.68
C ARG A 54 -2.57 5.11 -4.78
N ARG A 55 -1.26 5.28 -4.90
CA ARG A 55 -0.41 4.58 -5.89
C ARG A 55 -0.54 3.06 -5.75
N THR A 56 -0.60 2.57 -4.51
CA THR A 56 -0.83 1.15 -4.19
C THR A 56 -2.16 0.67 -4.77
N LEU A 57 -3.26 1.40 -4.54
CA LEU A 57 -4.58 1.06 -5.07
C LEU A 57 -4.65 1.12 -6.60
N GLU A 58 -3.92 2.05 -7.23
CA GLU A 58 -3.78 2.12 -8.68
C GLU A 58 -3.04 0.90 -9.23
N ALA A 59 -1.99 0.44 -8.57
CA ALA A 59 -1.26 -0.78 -8.94
C ALA A 59 -2.15 -2.02 -8.79
N VAL A 60 -2.87 -2.15 -7.67
CA VAL A 60 -3.85 -3.24 -7.46
C VAL A 60 -4.89 -3.27 -8.58
N THR A 61 -5.45 -2.12 -8.95
CA THR A 61 -6.44 -2.07 -10.02
C THR A 61 -5.84 -2.44 -11.38
N VAL A 62 -4.57 -2.10 -11.67
CA VAL A 62 -3.88 -2.54 -12.89
C VAL A 62 -3.74 -4.07 -12.89
N GLU A 63 -3.27 -4.64 -11.78
CA GLU A 63 -3.07 -6.10 -11.63
C GLU A 63 -4.39 -6.88 -11.80
N GLN A 64 -5.51 -6.30 -11.37
CA GLN A 64 -6.84 -6.90 -11.54
C GLN A 64 -7.45 -6.65 -12.94
N GLY A 65 -6.69 -6.05 -13.88
CA GLY A 65 -7.10 -5.82 -15.27
C GLY A 65 -7.89 -4.53 -15.49
N GLU A 66 -8.14 -3.74 -14.46
CA GLU A 66 -8.80 -2.43 -14.57
C GLU A 66 -7.75 -1.34 -14.79
N THR A 67 -7.50 -0.93 -16.03
CA THR A 67 -6.45 0.05 -16.38
C THR A 67 -6.99 1.40 -16.85
N THR A 68 -8.29 1.52 -17.07
CA THR A 68 -8.91 2.69 -17.72
C THR A 68 -9.76 3.51 -16.78
N GLY A 69 -9.72 4.84 -16.96
CA GLY A 69 -10.49 5.80 -16.17
C GLY A 69 -9.82 6.19 -14.84
N VAL A 70 -10.56 6.95 -14.03
CA VAL A 70 -10.07 7.40 -12.72
C VAL A 70 -10.10 6.25 -11.71
N LEU A 71 -9.23 6.31 -10.70
CA LEU A 71 -9.13 5.29 -9.64
C LEU A 71 -10.49 4.95 -9.02
N ALA A 72 -11.33 5.96 -8.75
CA ALA A 72 -12.67 5.76 -8.20
C ALA A 72 -13.57 4.88 -9.08
N THR A 73 -13.45 5.00 -10.40
CA THR A 73 -14.19 4.15 -11.36
C THR A 73 -13.63 2.73 -11.38
N ARG A 74 -12.31 2.59 -11.38
CA ARG A 74 -11.62 1.29 -11.39
C ARG A 74 -11.96 0.49 -10.14
N LEU A 75 -11.92 1.12 -8.96
CA LEU A 75 -12.28 0.48 -7.69
C LEU A 75 -13.75 0.08 -7.63
N ARG A 76 -14.66 0.90 -8.18
CA ARG A 76 -16.08 0.55 -8.26
C ARG A 76 -16.31 -0.72 -9.08
N LYS A 77 -15.66 -0.83 -10.24
CA LYS A 77 -15.76 -2.03 -11.09
C LYS A 77 -15.22 -3.27 -10.38
N LEU A 78 -14.11 -3.15 -9.64
CA LEU A 78 -13.60 -4.25 -8.81
C LEU A 78 -14.60 -4.67 -7.74
N ALA A 79 -15.28 -3.71 -7.11
CA ALA A 79 -16.31 -4.04 -6.12
C ALA A 79 -17.54 -4.72 -6.74
N GLU A 80 -17.94 -4.32 -7.94
CA GLU A 80 -19.03 -4.96 -8.70
C GLU A 80 -18.69 -6.39 -9.14
N SER A 81 -17.39 -6.73 -9.25
CA SER A 81 -16.92 -8.04 -9.74
C SER A 81 -17.05 -9.21 -8.74
N ASN A 82 -17.86 -9.08 -7.67
CA ASN A 82 -17.98 -10.05 -6.57
C ASN A 82 -16.66 -10.35 -5.82
N LEU A 83 -15.56 -9.66 -6.13
CA LEU A 83 -14.29 -9.71 -5.41
C LEU A 83 -14.31 -8.88 -4.13
N LEU A 84 -15.18 -7.88 -3.97
CA LEU A 84 -15.24 -7.07 -2.76
C LEU A 84 -16.71 -6.93 -2.33
N GLU A 85 -17.14 -7.76 -1.39
CA GLU A 85 -18.46 -7.67 -0.72
C GLU A 85 -18.63 -6.30 -0.01
N PRO A 86 -19.86 -5.86 0.35
CA PRO A 86 -20.41 -4.51 0.42
C PRO A 86 -19.92 -3.62 1.58
N THR A 87 -18.63 -3.71 1.92
CA THR A 87 -17.89 -2.58 2.53
C THR A 87 -17.87 -1.35 1.62
N LEU A 88 -18.61 -1.32 0.49
CA LEU A 88 -18.65 -0.31 -0.56
C LEU A 88 -18.78 1.13 -0.01
N ALA A 89 -19.42 1.31 1.14
CA ALA A 89 -19.49 2.58 1.87
C ALA A 89 -18.14 3.00 2.49
N ASP A 90 -17.39 2.06 3.07
CA ASP A 90 -16.02 2.24 3.54
C ASP A 90 -15.10 2.50 2.34
N TRP A 91 -15.23 1.71 1.26
CA TRP A 91 -14.52 1.93 -0.01
C TRP A 91 -14.77 3.33 -0.56
N ALA A 92 -16.02 3.80 -0.61
CA ALA A 92 -16.34 5.12 -1.13
C ALA A 92 -15.79 6.27 -0.26
N THR A 93 -15.75 6.08 1.05
CA THR A 93 -15.22 7.05 2.01
C THR A 93 -13.69 7.16 1.91
N GLU A 94 -13.00 6.02 1.80
CA GLU A 94 -11.55 5.94 1.60
C GLU A 94 -11.14 6.41 0.20
N VAL A 95 -11.92 6.08 -0.83
CA VAL A 95 -11.74 6.60 -2.20
C VAL A 95 -11.94 8.11 -2.25
N ARG A 96 -12.80 8.70 -1.41
CA ARG A 96 -12.97 10.15 -1.29
C ARG A 96 -11.76 10.80 -0.63
N LEU A 97 -11.20 10.21 0.44
CA LEU A 97 -9.93 10.64 1.04
C LEU A 97 -8.82 10.60 -0.02
N VAL A 98 -8.70 9.50 -0.75
CA VAL A 98 -7.70 9.29 -1.82
C VAL A 98 -7.92 10.20 -3.04
N GLY A 99 -9.17 10.51 -3.38
CA GLY A 99 -9.58 11.19 -4.60
C GLY A 99 -9.15 12.66 -4.67
N ASN A 100 -9.10 13.36 -3.53
CA ASN A 100 -8.82 14.80 -3.45
C ASN A 100 -7.37 15.17 -3.12
N ILE A 101 -6.53 14.21 -2.71
CA ILE A 101 -5.11 14.48 -2.34
C ILE A 101 -4.20 14.50 -3.59
N GLY A 102 -4.77 14.37 -4.79
CA GLY A 102 -4.02 14.27 -6.04
C GLY A 102 -3.29 15.57 -6.39
N GLY A 103 -2.06 15.73 -5.91
CA GLY A 103 -0.99 16.60 -6.45
C GLY A 103 -1.23 18.11 -6.54
N HIS A 104 -2.48 18.56 -6.43
CA HIS A 104 -2.87 19.95 -6.46
C HIS A 104 -2.81 20.51 -5.04
N PHE A 105 -2.25 21.72 -4.93
CA PHE A 105 -2.28 22.48 -3.68
C PHE A 105 -3.73 22.90 -3.42
N ASP A 106 -4.46 22.11 -2.64
CA ASP A 106 -5.76 22.48 -2.10
C ASP A 106 -5.56 23.01 -0.67
N PRO A 107 -5.83 24.31 -0.39
CA PRO A 107 -5.64 24.90 0.93
C PRO A 107 -6.59 24.35 2.01
N ILE A 108 -7.58 23.55 1.62
CA ILE A 108 -8.71 23.13 2.47
C ILE A 108 -8.59 21.66 2.92
N SER A 109 -7.75 20.83 2.29
CA SER A 109 -7.59 19.41 2.68
C SER A 109 -6.20 19.14 3.24
N ASP A 110 -6.01 19.42 4.53
CA ASP A 110 -4.87 18.86 5.25
C ASP A 110 -5.18 17.41 5.60
N VAL A 111 -4.25 16.51 5.29
CA VAL A 111 -4.41 15.08 5.59
C VAL A 111 -3.90 14.89 7.01
N SER A 112 -4.81 14.57 7.94
CA SER A 112 -4.39 14.28 9.31
C SER A 112 -3.58 12.99 9.37
N THR A 113 -2.78 12.83 10.44
CA THR A 113 -2.05 11.57 10.68
C THR A 113 -3.03 10.42 10.86
N GLU A 114 -4.16 10.68 11.50
CA GLU A 114 -5.25 9.73 11.72
C GLU A 114 -5.87 9.27 10.40
N ASP A 115 -6.13 10.19 9.46
CA ASP A 115 -6.64 9.84 8.13
C ASP A 115 -5.64 8.98 7.36
N ALA A 116 -4.36 9.35 7.38
CA ALA A 116 -3.31 8.57 6.73
C ALA A 116 -3.17 7.17 7.35
N GLN A 117 -3.31 7.06 8.67
CA GLN A 117 -3.27 5.78 9.38
C GLN A 117 -4.47 4.88 9.05
N GLN A 118 -5.66 5.46 8.95
CA GLN A 118 -6.88 4.75 8.53
C GLN A 118 -6.72 4.23 7.10
N LEU A 119 -6.24 5.06 6.18
CA LEU A 119 -6.02 4.69 4.78
C LEU A 119 -4.97 3.58 4.62
N ILE A 120 -3.87 3.62 5.38
CA ILE A 120 -2.86 2.54 5.39
C ILE A 120 -3.46 1.24 5.93
N SER A 121 -4.22 1.32 7.03
CA SER A 121 -4.88 0.15 7.63
C SER A 121 -5.85 -0.51 6.66
N PHE A 122 -6.68 0.31 6.01
CA PHE A 122 -7.61 -0.12 4.98
C PHE A 122 -6.89 -0.79 3.80
N THR A 123 -5.86 -0.14 3.27
CA THR A 123 -5.06 -0.67 2.16
C THR A 123 -4.41 -2.01 2.53
N ARG A 124 -3.94 -2.17 3.78
CA ARG A 124 -3.39 -3.45 4.26
C ARG A 124 -4.42 -4.57 4.28
N VAL A 125 -5.63 -4.29 4.76
CA VAL A 125 -6.74 -5.27 4.79
C VAL A 125 -7.08 -5.70 3.36
N LEU A 126 -7.10 -4.76 2.41
CA LEU A 126 -7.32 -5.07 1.01
C LEU A 126 -6.26 -6.01 0.44
N LEU A 127 -4.97 -5.72 0.65
CA LEU A 127 -3.88 -6.56 0.15
C LEU A 127 -3.95 -7.99 0.73
N ARG A 128 -4.28 -8.09 2.02
CA ARG A 128 -4.53 -9.39 2.67
C ARG A 128 -5.67 -10.14 1.98
N TYR A 129 -6.77 -9.45 1.67
CA TYR A 129 -7.94 -10.07 1.07
C TYR A 129 -7.70 -10.53 -0.37
N LEU A 130 -7.01 -9.72 -1.20
CA LEU A 130 -6.80 -10.03 -2.61
C LEU A 130 -5.69 -11.04 -2.87
N TYR A 131 -4.64 -11.04 -2.05
CA TYR A 131 -3.42 -11.81 -2.34
C TYR A 131 -3.15 -12.88 -1.28
N GLU A 132 -3.08 -12.49 -0.02
CA GLU A 132 -2.64 -13.39 1.05
C GLU A 132 -3.65 -14.49 1.36
N LEU A 133 -4.94 -14.13 1.54
CA LEU A 133 -5.98 -15.09 1.87
C LEU A 133 -6.21 -16.13 0.76
N PRO A 134 -6.33 -15.76 -0.53
CA PRO A 134 -6.43 -16.74 -1.61
C PRO A 134 -5.22 -17.66 -1.69
N ALA A 135 -4.01 -17.14 -1.50
CA ALA A 135 -2.78 -17.93 -1.53
C ALA A 135 -2.70 -18.90 -0.34
N GLU A 136 -3.05 -18.47 0.87
CA GLU A 136 -3.15 -19.33 2.06
C GLU A 136 -4.16 -20.47 1.84
N LEU A 137 -5.34 -20.15 1.29
CA LEU A 137 -6.37 -21.15 0.99
C LEU A 137 -5.90 -22.14 -0.10
N GLY A 138 -5.21 -21.66 -1.13
CA GLY A 138 -4.59 -22.50 -2.15
C GLY A 138 -3.61 -23.50 -1.55
N ARG A 139 -2.66 -23.03 -0.74
CA ARG A 139 -1.68 -23.87 -0.04
C ARG A 139 -2.35 -24.94 0.84
N ARG A 140 -3.39 -24.58 1.60
CA ARG A 140 -4.14 -25.53 2.46
C ARG A 140 -4.84 -26.63 1.67
N ARG A 141 -5.41 -26.30 0.50
CA ARG A 141 -6.07 -27.29 -0.38
C ARG A 141 -5.07 -28.29 -0.94
N THR A 142 -3.88 -27.83 -1.35
CA THR A 142 -2.81 -28.69 -1.87
C THR A 142 -2.19 -29.60 -0.80
N GLN A 143 -2.17 -29.19 0.47
CA GLN A 143 -1.65 -30.04 1.56
C GLN A 143 -2.62 -31.13 2.03
N ASN A 144 -3.93 -30.95 1.77
CA ASN A 144 -4.98 -31.89 2.15
C ASN A 144 -5.49 -32.77 0.98
N SER A 145 -4.82 -32.73 -0.18
CA SER A 145 -5.10 -33.58 -1.35
C SER A 145 -3.94 -34.52 -1.61
#